data_AF-A0A243Q3G5-F1
#
_entry.id   AF-A0A243Q3G5-F1
#
_cell.length_a   1.000
_cell.length_b   1.000
_cell.length_c   1.000
_cell.angle_alpha   90.00
_cell.angle_beta   90.00
_cell.angle_gamma   90.00
#
_symmetry.space_group_name_H-M   'P 1'
#
loop_
_entity.id
_entity.type
_entity.pdbx_description
1 polymer ?
#
loop_
_entity_poly.entity_id
_entity_poly.type
_entity_poly.pdbx_seq_one_letter_code
_entity_poly.pdbx_strand_id
1 'polypeptide(L)' 'MTTPPPPVTEPDPSAMTCPGDQVGPCATCQRKTHKYGRGGCPLCQWCMAPAMEKWGPGVRYISTRS' A
#
# COMPACT_ATOMS: atom_id res chain seq x y z
N MET A 1 14.71 6.54 12.02
CA MET A 1 14.68 7.61 10.99
C MET A 1 13.55 7.27 10.03
N THR A 2 12.50 8.08 9.96
CA THR A 2 11.40 7.85 9.02
C THR A 2 11.71 8.66 7.76
N THR A 3 12.21 7.99 6.73
CA THR A 3 12.37 8.61 5.41
C THR A 3 11.01 9.14 4.95
N PRO A 4 10.91 10.40 4.50
CA PRO A 4 9.65 10.92 3.98
C PRO A 4 9.20 10.03 2.81
N PRO A 5 7.89 9.78 2.66
CA PRO A 5 7.42 9.00 1.52
C PRO A 5 7.85 9.71 0.23
N PRO A 6 8.28 8.95 -0.80
CA PRO A 6 8.61 9.52 -2.10
C PRO A 6 7.41 10.26 -2.69
N PRO A 7 7.59 11.10 -3.72
CA PRO A 7 6.47 11.71 -4.43
C PRO A 7 5.44 10.68 -4.90
N VAL A 8 4.18 11.13 -5.07
CA VAL A 8 3.04 10.27 -5.46
C VAL A 8 3.18 9.75 -6.90
N THR A 9 3.98 10.44 -7.72
CA THR A 9 4.33 10.04 -9.09
C THR A 9 5.10 8.71 -9.14
N GLU A 10 5.85 8.37 -8.10
CA GLU A 10 6.55 7.08 -8.03
C GLU A 10 5.59 5.97 -7.57
N PRO A 11 5.51 4.85 -8.29
CA PRO A 11 4.65 3.73 -7.91
C PRO A 11 5.11 3.09 -6.60
N ASP A 12 4.18 2.50 -5.86
CA ASP A 12 4.51 1.68 -4.72
C ASP A 12 5.33 0.45 -5.16
N PRO A 13 6.36 0.02 -4.40
CA PRO A 13 7.10 -1.21 -4.68
C PRO A 13 6.23 -2.43 -4.99
N SER A 14 5.06 -2.56 -4.35
CA SER A 14 4.10 -3.62 -4.66
C SER A 14 3.51 -3.54 -6.07
N ALA A 15 3.43 -2.34 -6.67
CA ALA A 15 2.99 -2.21 -8.06
C ALA A 15 4.05 -2.67 -9.06
N MET A 16 5.33 -2.78 -8.68
CA MET A 16 6.39 -3.27 -9.57
C MET A 16 6.41 -4.79 -9.68
N THR A 17 5.91 -5.52 -8.68
CA THR A 17 5.88 -6.99 -8.67
C THR A 17 4.58 -7.57 -9.20
N CYS A 18 3.54 -6.74 -9.38
CA CYS A 18 2.21 -7.20 -9.76
C CYS A 18 1.91 -6.98 -11.25
N PRO A 19 1.15 -7.90 -11.88
CA PRO A 19 0.56 -7.65 -13.20
C PRO A 19 -0.18 -6.32 -13.24
N GLY A 20 -0.13 -5.63 -14.38
CA GLY A 20 -0.75 -4.30 -14.53
C GLY A 20 -2.23 -4.26 -14.16
N ASP A 21 -2.98 -5.33 -14.44
CA ASP A 21 -4.39 -5.48 -14.10
C ASP A 21 -4.67 -5.58 -12.59
N GLN A 22 -3.64 -5.87 -11.80
CA GLN A 22 -3.70 -5.93 -10.34
C GLN A 22 -3.28 -4.61 -9.67
N VAL A 23 -2.82 -3.64 -10.46
CA VAL A 23 -2.39 -2.32 -9.98
C VAL A 23 -3.54 -1.33 -10.07
N GLY A 24 -3.74 -0.56 -9.01
CA GLY A 24 -4.74 0.51 -8.96
C GLY A 24 -4.30 1.67 -8.08
N PRO A 25 -5.07 2.77 -8.02
CA PRO A 25 -4.74 3.92 -7.20
C PRO A 25 -4.99 3.63 -5.71
N CYS A 26 -4.03 3.97 -4.86
CA CYS A 26 -4.16 3.99 -3.41
C CYS A 26 -5.35 4.87 -2.99
N ALA A 27 -6.19 4.38 -2.08
CA ALA A 27 -7.40 5.09 -1.66
C ALA A 27 -7.12 6.45 -0.99
N THR A 28 -5.93 6.65 -0.42
CA THR A 28 -5.55 7.90 0.25
C THR A 28 -4.74 8.82 -0.66
N CYS A 29 -3.62 8.34 -1.21
CA CYS A 29 -2.68 9.18 -1.94
C CYS A 29 -2.75 9.04 -3.46
N GLN A 30 -3.65 8.21 -4.01
CA GLN A 30 -3.79 7.94 -5.45
C GLN A 30 -2.57 7.30 -6.15
N ARG A 31 -1.47 7.06 -5.42
CA ARG A 31 -0.30 6.34 -5.93
C ARG A 31 -0.66 4.96 -6.47
N LYS A 32 -0.09 4.57 -7.60
CA LYS A 32 -0.21 3.19 -8.14
C LYS A 32 0.31 2.18 -7.12
N THR A 33 -0.51 1.22 -6.71
CA THR A 33 -0.20 0.16 -5.75
C THR A 33 -0.92 -1.13 -6.12
N HIS A 34 -0.44 -2.26 -5.61
CA HIS A 34 -1.17 -3.52 -5.71
C HIS A 34 -2.51 -3.40 -4.98
N LYS A 35 -3.60 -3.28 -5.75
CA LYS A 35 -4.95 -3.00 -5.25
C LYS A 35 -5.92 -4.14 -5.51
N TYR A 36 -5.79 -4.82 -6.64
CA TYR A 36 -6.73 -5.85 -7.09
C TYR A 36 -6.06 -7.23 -7.11
N GLY A 37 -6.85 -8.30 -7.06
CA GLY A 37 -6.33 -9.66 -7.05
C GLY A 37 -5.96 -10.17 -5.65
N ARG A 38 -5.30 -11.33 -5.60
CA ARG A 38 -4.81 -11.93 -4.34
C ARG A 38 -3.66 -11.07 -3.81
N GLY A 39 -3.83 -10.51 -2.62
CA GLY A 39 -2.82 -9.66 -2.02
C GLY A 39 -3.04 -8.16 -2.19
N GLY A 40 -4.06 -7.76 -2.95
CA GLY A 40 -4.43 -6.37 -3.12
C GLY A 40 -4.77 -5.69 -1.79
N CYS A 41 -4.34 -4.44 -1.63
CA CYS A 41 -4.64 -3.64 -0.46
C CYS A 41 -5.23 -2.28 -0.87
N PRO A 42 -6.14 -1.71 -0.07
CA PRO A 42 -6.72 -0.40 -0.37
C PRO A 42 -5.72 0.75 -0.23
N LEU A 43 -4.65 0.56 0.54
CA LEU A 43 -3.63 1.58 0.83
C LEU A 43 -2.25 1.10 0.37
N CYS A 44 -1.44 1.99 -0.22
CA CYS A 44 -0.02 1.74 -0.46
C CYS A 44 0.75 1.54 0.86
N GLN A 45 1.97 1.01 0.81
CA GLN A 45 2.74 0.72 2.04
C GLN A 45 2.95 1.95 2.93
N TRP A 46 3.18 3.12 2.32
CA TRP A 46 3.37 4.37 3.06
C TRP A 46 2.10 4.92 3.70
N CYS A 47 0.94 4.71 3.09
CA CYS A 47 -0.34 5.07 3.73
C CYS A 47 -0.78 4.00 4.73
N MET A 48 -0.33 2.76 4.55
CA MET A 48 -0.62 1.66 5.47
C MET A 48 0.11 1.83 6.80
N ALA A 49 1.39 2.23 6.80
CA ALA A 49 2.18 2.43 8.02
C ALA A 49 1.49 3.35 9.08
N PRO A 50 1.07 4.59 8.75
CA PRO A 50 0.36 5.45 9.70
C PRO A 50 -1.07 4.98 9.99
N ALA A 51 -1.70 4.20 9.10
CA ALA A 51 -3.00 3.60 9.38
C ALA A 51 -2.86 2.50 10.45
N MET A 52 -1.85 1.65 10.34
CA MET A 52 -1.53 0.61 11.31
C MET A 52 -1.18 1.19 12.68
N GLU A 53 -0.42 2.29 12.72
CA GLU A 53 -0.13 3.00 13.98
C GLU A 53 -1.41 3.46 14.69
N LYS A 54 -2.41 3.93 13.92
CA LYS A 54 -3.71 4.38 14.46
C LYS A 54 -4.63 3.25 14.90
N TRP A 55 -4.49 2.05 14.34
CA TRP A 55 -5.37 0.92 14.64
C TRP A 55 -5.16 0.35 16.07
N GLY A 56 -3.99 0.57 16.66
CA GLY A 56 -3.67 0.10 18.00
C GLY A 56 -3.40 -1.42 18.07
N PRO A 57 -3.02 -1.95 19.25
CA PRO A 57 -2.48 -3.29 19.41
C PRO A 57 -3.51 -4.43 19.20
N GLY A 58 -4.80 -4.11 19.13
CA GLY A 58 -5.87 -5.08 18.94
C GLY A 58 -6.10 -5.51 17.49
N VAL A 59 -5.54 -4.79 16.52
CA VAL A 59 -5.77 -5.06 15.09
C VAL A 59 -4.66 -5.94 14.53
N ARG A 60 -5.02 -7.18 14.17
CA ARG A 60 -4.15 -8.08 13.42
C ARG A 60 -4.29 -7.79 11.93
N TYR A 61 -3.32 -7.06 11.38
CA TYR A 61 -3.21 -6.86 9.94
C TYR A 61 -2.36 -7.96 9.32
N ILE A 62 -2.97 -8.75 8.43
CA ILE A 62 -2.25 -9.71 7.60
C ILE A 62 -2.13 -9.08 6.21
N SER A 63 -0.93 -8.59 5.89
CA SER A 63 -0.63 -8.23 4.50
C SER A 63 -0.65 -9.50 3.67
N THR A 64 -1.52 -9.57 2.67
CA THR A 64 -1.56 -10.69 1.72
C THR A 64 -0.74 -10.40 0.46
N ARG A 65 -0.01 -9.27 0.43
CA ARG A 65 0.92 -8.94 -0.64
C ARG A 65 2.02 -10.00 -0.71
N SER A 66 2.02 -10.78 -1.78
CA SER A 66 3.08 -11.72 -2.17
C SER A 66 4.04 -11.08 -3.16
#